data_AF-A0AB74LWR1-F1
#
_entry.id   AF-A0AB74LWR1-F1
#
_cell.length_a   1.000
_cell.length_b   1.000
_cell.length_c   1.000
_cell.angle_alpha   90.00
_cell.angle_beta   90.00
_cell.angle_gamma   90.00
#
_symmetry.space_group_name_H-M   'P 1'
#
loop_
_entity.id
_entity.type
_entity.pdbx_description
1 polymer ?
#
loop_
_entity_poly.entity_id
_entity_poly.type
_entity_poly.pdbx_seq_one_letter_code
_entity_poly.pdbx_strand_id
1 'polypeptide(L)'
;MPRLRTMILAAGLLAIPGLGLAQTSSIREALKQNCTGDYLEHCSEHPPGGPAVEACFRANLSKLSPECAAAIALYKRETKGRRISEGR
;
A
#
# COMPACT_ATOMS: atom_id res chain seq x y z
N MET A 1 -12.05 19.45 58.90
CA MET A 1 -12.91 18.44 59.56
C MET A 1 -13.52 17.55 58.47
N PRO A 2 -13.69 16.25 58.72
CA PRO A 2 -13.50 15.12 57.80
C PRO A 2 -14.74 14.91 56.87
N ARG A 3 -14.75 14.16 55.77
CA ARG A 3 -14.33 12.77 55.56
C ARG A 3 -14.14 12.46 54.07
N LEU A 4 -12.99 11.87 53.78
CA LEU A 4 -12.70 11.03 52.63
C LEU A 4 -13.73 9.89 52.50
N ARG A 5 -14.39 9.80 51.35
CA ARG A 5 -15.27 8.73 50.81
C ARG A 5 -15.88 9.36 49.54
N THR A 6 -15.69 8.92 48.30
CA THR A 6 -15.81 7.56 47.77
C THR A 6 -15.44 7.58 46.28
N MET A 7 -14.61 6.63 45.86
CA MET A 7 -14.61 5.93 44.55
C MET A 7 -14.35 6.70 43.24
N ILE A 8 -13.15 6.43 42.72
CA ILE A 8 -12.75 6.42 41.30
C ILE A 8 -13.73 5.56 40.49
N LEU A 9 -14.15 6.00 39.30
CA LEU A 9 -14.52 5.12 38.17
C LEU A 9 -14.40 5.89 36.83
N ALA A 10 -13.21 5.71 36.24
CA ALA A 10 -12.87 5.72 34.82
C ALA A 10 -13.60 6.70 33.87
N ALA A 11 -12.88 7.78 33.51
CA ALA A 11 -13.08 8.46 32.24
C ALA A 11 -12.83 7.44 31.11
N GLY A 12 -13.90 6.96 30.48
CA GLY A 12 -13.83 6.10 29.32
C GLY A 12 -13.20 6.84 28.14
N LEU A 13 -11.90 6.65 27.93
CA LEU A 13 -11.25 6.92 26.65
C LEU A 13 -11.93 6.03 25.60
N LEU A 14 -12.77 6.63 24.76
CA LEU A 14 -13.22 6.01 23.52
C LEU A 14 -12.00 5.79 22.63
N ALA A 15 -11.47 4.57 22.65
CA ALA A 15 -10.52 4.09 21.66
C ALA A 15 -11.20 4.17 20.29
N ILE A 16 -10.65 4.98 19.38
CA ILE A 16 -11.06 5.03 17.98
C ILE A 16 -10.29 3.90 17.27
N PRO A 17 -10.91 2.75 16.93
CA PRO A 17 -10.28 1.84 15.99
C PRO A 17 -10.15 2.56 14.64
N GLY A 18 -8.92 2.71 14.16
CA GLY A 18 -8.60 3.45 12.95
C GLY A 18 -9.35 2.94 11.73
N LEU A 19 -10.03 3.84 11.02
CA LEU A 19 -10.56 3.60 9.69
C LEU A 19 -9.39 3.49 8.70
N GLY A 20 -8.92 2.27 8.47
CA GLY A 20 -8.02 1.96 7.36
C GLY A 20 -8.77 2.06 6.04
N LEU A 21 -8.76 3.23 5.41
CA LEU A 21 -9.27 3.38 4.04
C LEU A 21 -8.45 2.51 3.10
N ALA A 22 -9.13 1.65 2.36
CA ALA A 22 -8.57 0.79 1.33
C ALA A 22 -8.09 1.63 0.12
N GLN A 23 -6.95 2.32 0.24
CA GLN A 23 -6.37 3.15 -0.81
C GLN A 23 -5.54 2.34 -1.83
N THR A 24 -5.34 1.05 -1.60
CA THR A 24 -4.50 0.19 -2.46
C THR A 24 -5.14 -0.14 -3.82
N SER A 25 -6.48 -0.11 -3.94
CA SER A 25 -7.16 -0.44 -5.19
C SER A 25 -6.85 0.56 -6.31
N SER A 26 -6.85 1.86 -5.99
CA SER A 26 -6.60 2.92 -6.96
C SER A 26 -5.18 2.89 -7.53
N ILE A 27 -4.18 2.58 -6.71
CA ILE A 27 -2.79 2.50 -7.18
C ILE A 27 -2.57 1.25 -8.05
N ARG A 28 -3.21 0.12 -7.72
CA ARG A 28 -3.14 -1.09 -8.56
C ARG A 28 -3.81 -0.88 -9.92
N GLU A 29 -4.92 -0.15 -9.97
CA GLU A 29 -5.55 0.27 -11.22
C GLU A 29 -4.63 1.19 -12.01
N ALA A 30 -4.05 2.22 -11.39
CA ALA A 30 -3.10 3.10 -12.06
C ALA A 30 -1.92 2.32 -12.64
N LEU A 31 -1.40 1.31 -11.94
CA LEU A 31 -0.35 0.43 -12.45
C LEU A 31 -0.82 -0.33 -13.70
N LYS A 32 -2.03 -0.90 -13.69
CA LYS A 32 -2.59 -1.60 -14.86
C LYS A 32 -2.76 -0.64 -16.03
N GLN A 33 -3.35 0.52 -15.83
CA GLN A 33 -3.61 1.49 -16.89
C GLN A 33 -2.30 1.98 -17.55
N ASN A 34 -1.29 2.29 -16.74
CA ASN A 34 -0.04 2.87 -17.25
C ASN A 34 0.97 1.82 -17.75
N CYS A 35 0.96 0.60 -17.20
CA CYS A 35 1.97 -0.41 -17.52
C CYS A 35 1.50 -1.54 -18.44
N THR A 36 0.25 -1.54 -18.93
CA THR A 36 -0.25 -2.65 -19.78
C THR A 36 0.57 -2.77 -21.07
N GLY A 37 0.94 -1.65 -21.73
CA GLY A 37 1.78 -1.69 -22.93
C GLY A 37 3.18 -2.25 -22.64
N ASP A 38 3.88 -1.66 -21.67
CA ASP A 38 5.24 -2.11 -21.31
C ASP A 38 5.26 -3.56 -20.78
N TYR A 39 4.17 -4.00 -20.11
CA TYR A 39 4.01 -5.38 -19.69
C TYR A 39 3.96 -6.33 -20.88
N LEU A 40 3.20 -6.00 -21.91
CA LEU A 40 3.05 -6.87 -23.08
C LEU A 40 4.38 -7.01 -23.84
N GLU A 41 5.17 -5.93 -23.93
CA GLU A 41 6.45 -5.91 -24.63
C GLU A 41 7.60 -6.56 -23.87
N HIS A 42 7.62 -6.46 -22.54
CA HIS A 42 8.79 -6.86 -21.74
C HIS A 42 8.53 -7.98 -20.73
N CYS A 43 7.30 -8.16 -20.27
CA CYS A 43 6.99 -9.01 -19.11
C CYS A 43 5.83 -10.01 -19.35
N SER A 44 5.38 -10.20 -20.60
CA SER A 44 4.20 -11.00 -20.95
C SER A 44 4.34 -12.50 -20.68
N GLU A 45 5.57 -13.00 -20.50
CA GLU A 45 5.84 -14.38 -20.07
C GLU A 45 5.45 -14.65 -18.61
N HIS A 46 5.21 -13.61 -17.81
CA HIS A 46 4.86 -13.74 -16.40
C HIS A 46 3.36 -13.51 -16.16
N PRO A 47 2.73 -14.20 -15.20
CA PRO A 47 1.33 -13.97 -14.89
C PRO A 47 1.10 -12.55 -14.33
N PRO A 48 0.08 -11.82 -14.81
CA PRO A 48 -0.14 -10.43 -14.45
C PRO A 48 -0.49 -10.28 -12.96
N GLY A 49 0.02 -9.22 -12.33
CA GLY A 49 -0.27 -8.90 -10.93
C GLY A 49 0.46 -9.77 -9.90
N GLY A 50 1.33 -10.68 -10.33
CA GLY A 50 2.17 -11.49 -9.46
C GLY A 50 3.56 -10.87 -9.18
N PRO A 51 4.30 -11.45 -8.22
CA PRO A 51 5.65 -10.98 -7.87
C PRO A 51 6.67 -11.15 -9.01
N ALA A 52 6.44 -12.09 -9.93
CA ALA A 52 7.28 -12.28 -11.11
C ALA A 52 7.26 -11.05 -12.03
N VAL A 53 6.09 -10.46 -12.26
CA VAL A 53 5.93 -9.23 -13.02
C VAL A 53 6.60 -8.04 -12.33
N GLU A 54 6.48 -7.94 -11.01
CA GLU A 54 7.18 -6.89 -10.26
C GLU A 54 8.71 -6.99 -10.40
N ALA A 55 9.25 -8.20 -10.41
CA ALA A 55 10.67 -8.44 -10.61
C ALA A 55 11.09 -8.06 -12.04
N CYS A 56 10.32 -8.46 -13.05
CA CYS A 56 10.56 -8.12 -14.45
C CYS A 56 10.55 -6.60 -14.69
N PHE A 57 9.55 -5.89 -14.15
CA PHE A 57 9.51 -4.44 -14.23
C PHE A 57 10.73 -3.80 -13.57
N ARG A 58 11.15 -4.29 -12.40
CA ARG A 58 12.34 -3.76 -11.71
C ARG A 58 13.62 -3.95 -12.51
N ALA A 59 13.77 -5.06 -13.24
CA ALA A 59 14.91 -5.33 -14.11
C ALA A 59 14.90 -4.47 -15.38
N ASN A 60 13.71 -4.10 -15.88
CA ASN A 60 13.55 -3.34 -17.11
C ASN A 60 13.16 -1.87 -16.89
N LEU A 61 13.25 -1.34 -15.67
CA LEU A 61 12.79 0.01 -15.31
C LEU A 61 13.25 1.13 -16.27
N SER A 62 14.48 1.03 -16.78
CA SER A 62 15.05 2.00 -17.73
C SER A 62 14.50 1.89 -19.16
N LYS A 63 13.84 0.78 -19.49
CA LYS A 63 13.21 0.51 -20.79
C LYS A 63 11.71 0.78 -20.78
N LEU A 64 11.10 0.85 -19.59
CA LEU A 64 9.67 1.16 -19.46
C LEU A 64 9.41 2.62 -19.77
N SER A 65 8.17 2.89 -20.17
CA SER A 65 7.63 4.23 -20.31
C SER A 65 7.72 5.00 -18.98
N PRO A 66 7.95 6.33 -19.01
CA PRO A 66 8.09 7.15 -17.81
C PRO A 66 6.85 7.10 -16.91
N GLU A 67 5.66 7.01 -17.51
CA GLU A 67 4.37 6.85 -16.83
C GLU A 67 4.33 5.54 -16.00
N CYS A 68 4.73 4.41 -16.61
CA CYS A 68 4.77 3.13 -15.92
C CYS A 68 5.81 3.11 -14.80
N ALA A 69 7.00 3.67 -15.03
CA ALA A 69 8.04 3.78 -14.00
C ALA A 69 7.56 4.58 -12.78
N ALA A 70 6.84 5.69 -13.01
CA ALA A 70 6.24 6.49 -11.94
C ALA A 70 5.17 5.72 -11.17
N ALA A 71 4.28 4.99 -11.87
CA ALA A 71 3.25 4.15 -11.25
C ALA A 71 3.86 3.04 -10.37
N ILE A 72 4.93 2.39 -10.83
CA ILE A 72 5.67 1.38 -10.05
C ILE A 72 6.25 1.99 -8.77
N ALA A 73 6.83 3.19 -8.85
CA ALA A 73 7.39 3.88 -7.69
C ALA A 73 6.32 4.19 -6.63
N LEU A 74 5.14 4.66 -7.06
CA LEU A 74 4.00 4.89 -6.17
C LEU A 74 3.51 3.59 -5.52
N TYR A 75 3.35 2.53 -6.31
CA TYR A 75 2.94 1.22 -5.81
C TYR A 75 3.92 0.64 -4.77
N LYS A 76 5.23 0.78 -4.97
CA LYS A 76 6.25 0.38 -4.00
C LYS A 76 6.17 1.17 -2.69
N ARG A 77 5.84 2.46 -2.75
CA ARG A 77 5.68 3.29 -1.54
C ARG A 77 4.47 2.85 -0.72
N GLU A 78 3.33 2.62 -1.37
CA GLU A 78 2.12 2.13 -0.70
C GLU A 78 2.30 0.75 -0.08
N THR A 79 2.86 -0.20 -0.83
CA THR A 79 3.09 -1.56 -0.33
C THR A 79 4.06 -1.59 0.85
N LYS A 80 5.09 -0.74 0.82
CA LYS A 80 6.01 -0.54 1.96
C LYS A 80 5.28 0.03 3.18
N GLY A 81 4.44 1.06 2.99
CA GLY A 81 3.65 1.66 4.07
C GLY A 81 2.74 0.64 4.75
N ARG A 82 1.99 -0.15 3.96
CA ARG A 82 1.13 -1.22 4.48
C ARG A 82 1.89 -2.27 5.27
N ARG A 83 3.05 -2.71 4.76
CA ARG A 83 3.91 -3.70 5.44
C ARG A 83 4.43 -3.21 6.80
N ILE A 84 4.67 -1.91 6.95
CA ILE A 84 5.09 -1.31 8.23
C ILE A 84 3.92 -1.28 9.23
N SER A 85 2.70 -1.01 8.76
CA SER A 85 1.51 -0.96 9.62
C SER A 85 1.05 -2.33 10.11
N GLU A 86 1.20 -3.38 9.30
CA GLU A 86 0.82 -4.76 9.65
C GLU A 86 1.89 -5.49 10.47
N GLY A 87 3.11 -4.93 10.53
CA GLY A 87 4.20 -5.45 11.36
C GLY A 87 4.26 -4.86 12.77
N ARG A 88 3.28 -4.06 13.17
CA ARG A 88 3.14 -3.47 14.50
C ARG A 88 1.91 -4.02 15.19
#